data_AF-A0AAU1IAR4-F1
#
_entry.id   AF-A0AAU1IAR4-F1
#
_cell.length_a   1.000
_cell.length_b   1.000
_cell.length_c   1.000
_cell.angle_alpha   90.00
_cell.angle_beta   90.00
_cell.angle_gamma   90.00
#
_symmetry.space_group_name_H-M   'P 1'
#
loop_
_entity.id
_entity.type
_entity.pdbx_description
1 polymer ?
#
loop_
_entity_poly.entity_id
_entity_poly.type
_entity_poly.pdbx_seq_one_letter_code
_entity_poly.pdbx_strand_id
1 'polypeptide(L)'
;MRRARRRIGRWGCVVVLLLFAAVCCAAPVGNAISAYVALKTGAPGAGDGGIAEGGTVADIPPRMLTAYKKAAQQVVKHVPKCRGMRWPVLAGIAKVESNHAVGRNIAAGGDIRPKIYGVLLNGSGAGGNTTVLPDTDNGRWDGTTTAERAVGPFQFLPSTWEGVGQDANGDKAVDPHNAEDAALGAAIYLCGSGRNLTMRTQLKAAVFQYNRSGEYVANVLGWIDQYTAAAKNPDLKNATGKVRTVLEAALSQRGVPYSWGGGNADGTSYGICCSPSGKSGTTIKGFDCSGLTTYAYAKAGIQLPRTAAAQAGVGRRIPASLGTGALKAGDLVFYAYTPGRDSTIYHVGIYVGDGQMVNAPRPGSVVRLHSVNAMSGYAGGARLL
;
A
#
# COMPACT_ATOMS: atom_id res chain seq x y z
N MET A 1 -67.22 50.55 16.39
CA MET A 1 -68.02 49.76 17.35
C MET A 1 -68.11 48.30 16.89
N ARG A 2 -67.75 47.36 17.79
CA ARG A 2 -68.31 46.00 18.06
C ARG A 2 -68.93 45.22 16.88
N ARG A 3 -68.32 44.09 16.44
CA ARG A 3 -68.47 42.68 16.92
C ARG A 3 -69.83 42.01 16.65
N ALA A 4 -69.84 40.96 15.82
CA ALA A 4 -70.42 39.60 16.04
C ALA A 4 -70.40 38.81 14.71
N ARG A 5 -69.54 37.81 14.46
CA ARG A 5 -69.54 36.37 14.85
C ARG A 5 -70.78 35.54 14.45
N ARG A 6 -70.59 34.60 13.49
CA ARG A 6 -71.03 33.17 13.40
C ARG A 6 -70.42 32.58 12.10
N ARG A 7 -69.40 31.69 12.10
CA ARG A 7 -69.40 30.19 12.10
C ARG A 7 -70.54 29.60 11.24
N ILE A 8 -70.37 28.68 10.27
CA ILE A 8 -69.71 27.35 10.22
C ILE A 8 -69.50 26.88 8.75
N GLY A 9 -68.46 26.07 8.48
CA GLY A 9 -68.40 25.09 7.37
C GLY A 9 -67.16 25.17 6.45
N ARG A 10 -65.98 24.65 6.81
CA ARG A 10 -65.45 23.28 6.53
C ARG A 10 -65.54 22.94 5.02
N TRP A 11 -64.45 22.92 4.23
CA TRP A 11 -63.45 21.84 4.05
C TRP A 11 -62.19 22.36 3.33
N GLY A 12 -61.02 21.76 3.61
CA GLY A 12 -59.81 21.87 2.75
C GLY A 12 -58.55 22.44 3.42
N CYS A 13 -58.01 21.78 4.46
CA CYS A 13 -56.67 22.08 4.99
C CYS A 13 -55.60 21.32 4.19
N VAL A 14 -54.58 22.03 3.70
CA VAL A 14 -53.20 21.52 3.64
C VAL A 14 -52.35 22.52 4.41
N VAL A 15 -52.03 22.16 5.66
CA VAL A 15 -51.04 22.84 6.49
C VAL A 15 -49.81 21.95 6.49
N VAL A 16 -48.70 22.50 6.00
CA VAL A 16 -47.36 21.95 6.19
C VAL A 16 -46.98 22.20 7.65
N LEU A 17 -46.76 21.11 8.40
CA LEU A 17 -46.21 21.18 9.75
C LEU A 17 -45.18 20.06 9.91
N LEU A 18 -43.95 20.48 10.16
CA LEU A 18 -42.82 19.69 10.61
C LEU A 18 -43.16 19.01 11.94
N LEU A 19 -42.87 17.71 12.06
CA LEU A 19 -42.50 17.08 13.34
C LEU A 19 -41.52 15.93 13.12
N PHE A 20 -40.48 15.94 13.96
CA PHE A 20 -39.45 14.93 14.14
C PHE A 20 -40.05 13.56 14.53
N ALA A 21 -39.47 12.49 14.00
CA ALA A 21 -39.42 11.19 14.67
C ALA A 21 -38.06 10.53 14.39
N ALA A 22 -37.33 10.23 15.46
CA ALA A 22 -36.08 9.47 15.44
C ALA A 22 -36.37 7.98 15.70
N VAL A 23 -35.93 7.10 14.80
CA VAL A 23 -35.68 5.65 15.03
C VAL A 23 -34.62 5.23 13.99
N CYS A 24 -33.35 5.12 14.35
CA CYS A 24 -32.61 3.91 14.77
C CYS A 24 -32.32 2.89 13.63
N CYS A 25 -31.02 2.67 13.40
CA CYS A 25 -30.35 1.50 12.80
C CYS A 25 -30.79 0.98 11.41
N ALA A 26 -30.00 1.29 10.38
CA ALA A 26 -29.32 0.29 9.51
C ALA A 26 -28.60 1.04 8.36
N ALA A 27 -27.27 1.08 8.41
CA ALA A 27 -26.47 1.42 7.24
C ALA A 27 -26.49 0.23 6.26
N PRO A 28 -26.70 0.43 4.95
CA PRO A 28 -26.59 -0.66 4.00
C PRO A 28 -25.12 -1.08 3.88
N VAL A 29 -24.89 -2.36 4.19
CA VAL A 29 -23.66 -3.12 4.04
C VAL A 29 -23.18 -3.05 2.58
N GLY A 30 -22.01 -2.44 2.37
CA GLY A 30 -21.28 -2.54 1.11
C GLY A 30 -20.67 -3.93 0.97
N ASN A 31 -21.15 -4.71 0.01
CA ASN A 31 -20.59 -6.00 -0.34
C ASN A 31 -19.31 -5.81 -1.18
N ALA A 32 -18.16 -5.72 -0.53
CA ALA A 32 -16.86 -5.96 -1.15
C ALA A 32 -16.42 -7.40 -0.82
N ILE A 33 -16.72 -8.35 -1.72
CA ILE A 33 -16.28 -9.74 -1.57
C ILE A 33 -14.80 -9.81 -1.94
N SER A 34 -13.94 -9.85 -0.92
CA SER A 34 -12.53 -10.26 -1.02
C SER A 34 -12.45 -11.78 -1.08
N ALA A 35 -11.96 -12.33 -2.21
CA ALA A 35 -11.68 -13.76 -2.31
C ALA A 35 -10.31 -14.08 -1.68
N TYR A 36 -10.37 -14.67 -0.48
CA TYR A 36 -9.29 -15.31 0.26
C TYR A 36 -9.25 -16.80 -0.13
N VAL A 37 -8.10 -17.38 -0.51
CA VAL A 37 -7.67 -18.78 -0.20
C VAL A 37 -6.16 -18.93 -0.44
N ALA A 38 -5.47 -19.62 0.47
CA ALA A 38 -4.04 -19.92 0.52
C ALA A 38 -3.74 -21.44 0.44
N LEU A 39 -2.43 -21.78 0.39
CA LEU A 39 -1.73 -23.08 0.69
C LEU A 39 -1.41 -23.97 -0.55
N LYS A 40 -0.29 -24.72 -0.69
CA LYS A 40 0.83 -25.17 0.20
C LYS A 40 1.99 -25.83 -0.60
N THR A 41 3.20 -25.96 0.00
CA THR A 41 4.42 -26.78 -0.36
C THR A 41 5.37 -26.22 -1.46
N GLY A 42 6.72 -26.30 -1.47
CA GLY A 42 7.81 -26.84 -0.63
C GLY A 42 9.18 -26.54 -1.32
N ALA A 43 10.29 -26.36 -0.57
CA ALA A 43 11.64 -25.84 -0.95
C ALA A 43 12.56 -26.88 -1.69
N PRO A 44 13.93 -26.75 -1.85
CA PRO A 44 14.94 -25.66 -1.65
C PRO A 44 16.12 -25.55 -2.70
N GLY A 45 16.97 -24.50 -2.62
CA GLY A 45 18.45 -24.63 -2.84
C GLY A 45 19.23 -23.68 -3.80
N ALA A 46 20.08 -22.79 -3.21
CA ALA A 46 21.38 -22.17 -3.64
C ALA A 46 21.59 -21.57 -5.06
N GLY A 47 22.30 -20.45 -5.32
CA GLY A 47 23.05 -19.46 -4.54
C GLY A 47 24.13 -18.78 -5.42
N ASP A 48 24.10 -17.45 -5.60
CA ASP A 48 25.22 -16.47 -5.76
C ASP A 48 24.63 -15.10 -6.21
N GLY A 49 25.14 -13.96 -5.73
CA GLY A 49 25.92 -13.09 -6.62
C GLY A 49 25.34 -11.67 -6.79
N GLY A 50 25.14 -10.94 -5.68
CA GLY A 50 25.24 -9.47 -5.57
C GLY A 50 24.53 -8.53 -6.56
N ILE A 51 23.34 -8.03 -6.17
CA ILE A 51 23.00 -6.59 -6.30
C ILE A 51 21.97 -6.22 -5.22
N ALA A 52 22.38 -5.36 -4.29
CA ALA A 52 21.51 -4.82 -3.25
C ALA A 52 20.66 -3.68 -3.82
N GLU A 53 19.43 -3.96 -4.27
CA GLU A 53 18.48 -2.93 -4.73
C GLU A 53 17.29 -2.75 -3.78
N GLY A 54 17.34 -1.65 -3.01
CA GLY A 54 16.22 -0.71 -2.83
C GLY A 54 14.88 -1.26 -2.33
N GLY A 55 14.77 -1.35 -1.00
CA GLY A 55 13.63 -1.79 -0.20
C GLY A 55 12.20 -1.39 -0.54
N THR A 56 11.27 -2.25 -0.10
CA THR A 56 9.83 -2.16 -0.32
C THR A 56 9.23 -0.94 0.34
N VAL A 57 8.79 0.00 -0.47
CA VAL A 57 7.85 1.03 -0.05
C VAL A 57 6.49 0.36 0.11
N ALA A 58 5.92 0.40 1.31
CA ALA A 58 4.50 0.19 1.56
C ALA A 58 3.78 -1.12 1.13
N ASP A 59 4.12 -2.29 1.69
CA ASP A 59 3.43 -3.59 1.44
C ASP A 59 3.55 -4.15 -0.01
N ILE A 60 4.46 -3.60 -0.82
CA ILE A 60 4.74 -4.11 -2.17
C ILE A 60 5.80 -5.22 -2.10
N PRO A 61 5.60 -6.41 -2.68
CA PRO A 61 6.66 -7.41 -2.78
C PRO A 61 7.93 -6.82 -3.43
N PRO A 62 9.14 -7.10 -2.93
CA PRO A 62 10.38 -6.50 -3.44
C PRO A 62 10.51 -6.61 -4.96
N ARG A 63 10.21 -7.79 -5.51
CA ARG A 63 10.29 -8.01 -6.95
C ARG A 63 9.32 -7.16 -7.76
N MET A 64 8.07 -7.00 -7.29
CA MET A 64 7.11 -6.10 -7.94
C MET A 64 7.57 -4.65 -7.90
N LEU A 65 8.15 -4.20 -6.78
CA LEU A 65 8.68 -2.84 -6.69
C LEU A 65 9.84 -2.62 -7.68
N THR A 66 10.74 -3.60 -7.82
CA THR A 66 11.79 -3.57 -8.85
C THR A 66 11.19 -3.46 -10.24
N ALA A 67 10.20 -4.28 -10.57
CA ALA A 67 9.48 -4.21 -11.85
C ALA A 67 8.87 -2.82 -12.09
N TYR A 68 8.20 -2.23 -11.10
CA TYR A 68 7.61 -0.88 -11.23
C TYR A 68 8.66 0.22 -11.47
N LYS A 69 9.78 0.17 -10.74
CA LYS A 69 10.88 1.13 -10.91
C LYS A 69 11.50 1.01 -12.30
N LYS A 70 11.78 -0.22 -12.75
CA LYS A 70 12.34 -0.51 -14.07
C LYS A 70 11.39 -0.07 -15.18
N ALA A 71 10.11 -0.43 -15.11
CA ALA A 71 9.08 -0.01 -16.07
C ALA A 71 8.97 1.52 -16.18
N ALA A 72 8.95 2.22 -15.04
CA ALA A 72 8.87 3.69 -15.04
C ALA A 72 10.08 4.36 -15.72
N GLN A 73 11.27 3.75 -15.65
CA GLN A 73 12.47 4.21 -16.35
C GLN A 73 12.45 3.85 -17.84
N GLN A 74 11.95 2.66 -18.19
CA GLN A 74 11.98 2.13 -19.55
C GLN A 74 10.90 2.69 -20.46
N VAL A 75 9.74 3.10 -19.92
CA VAL A 75 8.58 3.50 -20.72
C VAL A 75 8.88 4.58 -21.77
N VAL A 76 9.82 5.48 -21.50
CA VAL A 76 10.20 6.55 -22.44
C VAL A 76 10.87 6.03 -23.72
N LYS A 77 11.38 4.79 -23.73
CA LYS A 77 11.86 4.12 -24.95
C LYS A 77 10.70 3.74 -25.88
N HIS A 78 9.52 3.48 -25.33
CA HIS A 78 8.33 3.06 -26.06
C HIS A 78 7.36 4.22 -26.30
N VAL A 79 7.26 5.15 -25.36
CA VAL A 79 6.43 6.36 -25.44
C VAL A 79 7.30 7.59 -25.12
N PRO A 80 8.12 8.10 -26.07
CA PRO A 80 9.11 9.16 -25.81
C PRO A 80 8.54 10.49 -25.30
N LYS A 81 7.27 10.76 -25.59
CA LYS A 81 6.55 11.96 -25.13
C LYS A 81 6.01 11.83 -23.71
N CYS A 82 5.98 10.63 -23.13
CA CYS A 82 5.48 10.44 -21.77
C CYS A 82 6.36 11.18 -20.76
N ARG A 83 5.71 11.84 -19.80
CA ARG A 83 6.36 12.55 -18.69
C ARG A 83 5.72 12.15 -17.38
N GLY A 84 6.51 12.10 -16.31
CA GLY A 84 5.99 11.89 -14.96
C GLY A 84 5.54 10.46 -14.63
N MET A 85 5.83 9.47 -15.47
CA MET A 85 5.69 8.07 -15.07
C MET A 85 6.62 7.81 -13.89
N ARG A 86 6.05 7.31 -12.79
CA ARG A 86 6.77 7.05 -11.54
C ARG A 86 6.26 5.73 -10.97
N TRP A 87 7.13 4.98 -10.29
CA TRP A 87 6.74 3.69 -9.71
C TRP A 87 5.48 3.78 -8.82
N PRO A 88 5.18 4.88 -8.07
CA PRO A 88 3.93 5.02 -7.32
C PRO A 88 2.67 4.95 -8.19
N VAL A 89 2.73 5.38 -9.46
CA VAL A 89 1.60 5.32 -10.39
C VAL A 89 1.28 3.86 -10.72
N LEU A 90 2.29 3.06 -11.06
CA LEU A 90 2.15 1.63 -11.32
C LEU A 90 1.72 0.86 -10.07
N ALA A 91 2.32 1.18 -8.92
CA ALA A 91 1.92 0.61 -7.65
C ALA A 91 0.45 0.90 -7.32
N GLY A 92 -0.04 2.12 -7.56
CA GLY A 92 -1.43 2.46 -7.33
C GLY A 92 -2.43 1.58 -8.09
N ILE A 93 -2.15 1.30 -9.38
CA ILE A 93 -2.97 0.38 -10.19
C ILE A 93 -2.87 -1.04 -9.62
N ALA A 94 -1.65 -1.59 -9.54
CA ALA A 94 -1.46 -2.98 -9.11
C ALA A 94 -1.96 -3.26 -7.68
N LYS A 95 -2.02 -2.23 -6.82
CA LYS A 95 -2.62 -2.33 -5.49
C LYS A 95 -4.11 -2.66 -5.56
N VAL A 96 -4.84 -1.98 -6.45
CA VAL A 96 -6.28 -2.19 -6.63
C VAL A 96 -6.53 -3.47 -7.42
N GLU A 97 -5.73 -3.76 -8.43
CA GLU A 97 -5.95 -4.90 -9.33
C GLU A 97 -5.64 -6.27 -8.72
N SER A 98 -4.52 -6.37 -7.99
CA SER A 98 -4.06 -7.67 -7.48
C SER A 98 -3.46 -7.60 -6.09
N ASN A 99 -3.54 -6.43 -5.44
CA ASN A 99 -2.78 -6.14 -4.24
C ASN A 99 -1.29 -6.48 -4.43
N HIS A 100 -0.71 -6.06 -5.55
CA HIS A 100 0.69 -6.31 -5.96
C HIS A 100 1.07 -7.80 -6.05
N ALA A 101 0.14 -8.67 -6.44
CA ALA A 101 0.36 -10.12 -6.44
C ALA A 101 0.79 -10.69 -5.07
N VAL A 102 0.44 -10.01 -3.96
CA VAL A 102 0.76 -10.50 -2.61
C VAL A 102 0.20 -11.91 -2.42
N GLY A 103 1.03 -12.80 -1.86
CA GLY A 103 0.69 -14.21 -1.65
C GLY A 103 1.04 -15.13 -2.83
N ARG A 104 1.51 -14.58 -3.96
CA ARG A 104 2.06 -15.36 -5.07
C ARG A 104 3.57 -15.55 -4.93
N ASN A 105 4.10 -16.61 -5.54
CA ASN A 105 5.53 -16.73 -5.79
C ASN A 105 5.88 -15.88 -7.01
N ILE A 106 6.90 -15.05 -6.89
CA ILE A 106 7.39 -14.19 -7.97
C ILE A 106 8.85 -14.56 -8.20
N ALA A 107 9.10 -15.26 -9.31
CA ALA A 107 10.42 -15.76 -9.63
C ALA A 107 11.43 -14.62 -9.86
N ALA A 108 12.72 -14.95 -9.82
CA ALA A 108 13.78 -13.99 -10.15
C ALA A 108 13.69 -13.44 -11.58
N GLY A 109 13.07 -14.19 -12.50
CA GLY A 109 12.75 -13.74 -13.86
C GLY A 109 11.49 -12.87 -13.97
N GLY A 110 10.70 -12.74 -12.91
CA GLY A 110 9.44 -11.99 -12.90
C GLY A 110 8.18 -12.86 -12.93
N ASP A 111 8.29 -14.14 -13.29
CA ASP A 111 7.14 -15.03 -13.43
C ASP A 111 6.32 -15.14 -12.14
N ILE A 112 5.03 -14.83 -12.24
CA ILE A 112 4.11 -14.90 -11.11
C ILE A 112 3.36 -16.23 -11.15
N ARG A 113 3.49 -17.02 -10.08
CA ARG A 113 2.80 -18.30 -9.93
C ARG A 113 2.05 -18.42 -8.60
N PRO A 114 0.83 -19.01 -8.60
CA PRO A 114 0.03 -19.33 -9.80
C PRO A 114 -0.32 -18.08 -10.61
N LYS A 115 -0.75 -18.25 -11.87
CA LYS A 115 -1.21 -17.16 -12.74
C LYS A 115 -2.39 -16.41 -12.12
N ILE A 116 -2.53 -15.12 -12.42
CA ILE A 116 -3.57 -14.25 -11.82
C ILE A 116 -4.66 -14.03 -12.87
N TYR A 117 -5.86 -14.51 -12.56
CA TYR A 117 -7.03 -14.39 -13.42
C TYR A 117 -8.15 -13.65 -12.70
N GLY A 118 -8.75 -12.71 -13.40
CA GLY A 118 -10.00 -12.07 -13.00
C GLY A 118 -11.20 -13.01 -13.16
N VAL A 119 -12.37 -12.50 -12.76
CA VAL A 119 -13.64 -13.17 -13.02
C VAL A 119 -13.90 -13.31 -14.53
N LEU A 120 -14.65 -14.33 -14.92
CA LEU A 120 -15.09 -14.48 -16.31
C LEU A 120 -16.09 -13.38 -16.65
N LEU A 121 -15.83 -12.62 -17.72
CA LEU A 121 -16.59 -11.45 -18.12
C LEU A 121 -17.75 -11.81 -19.04
N ASN A 122 -18.63 -12.71 -18.57
CA ASN A 122 -19.78 -13.23 -19.29
C ASN A 122 -21.14 -12.58 -18.94
N GLY A 123 -21.15 -11.38 -18.35
CA GLY A 123 -22.39 -10.70 -17.91
C GLY A 123 -23.15 -11.33 -16.71
N SER A 124 -22.55 -12.27 -15.97
CA SER A 124 -23.22 -12.99 -14.86
C SER A 124 -23.48 -12.17 -13.59
N GLY A 125 -22.94 -10.96 -13.47
CA GLY A 125 -22.94 -10.12 -12.26
C GLY A 125 -21.79 -10.42 -11.29
N ALA A 126 -21.07 -11.54 -11.46
CA ALA A 126 -19.95 -11.92 -10.59
C ALA A 126 -18.83 -10.85 -10.65
N GLY A 127 -18.42 -10.33 -9.49
CA GLY A 127 -17.41 -9.26 -9.44
C GLY A 127 -17.86 -7.95 -10.09
N GLY A 128 -19.17 -7.71 -10.25
CA GLY A 128 -19.71 -6.51 -10.90
C GLY A 128 -19.78 -6.58 -12.42
N ASN A 129 -19.46 -7.74 -13.01
CA ASN A 129 -19.53 -7.99 -14.44
C ASN A 129 -20.98 -8.07 -14.95
N THR A 130 -21.56 -6.99 -15.44
CA THR A 130 -22.90 -6.98 -16.06
C THR A 130 -22.88 -6.93 -17.58
N THR A 131 -21.69 -6.86 -18.18
CA THR A 131 -21.50 -6.74 -19.63
C THR A 131 -20.65 -7.89 -20.13
N VAL A 132 -21.12 -8.60 -21.15
CA VAL A 132 -20.34 -9.64 -21.80
C VAL A 132 -19.18 -9.01 -22.58
N LEU A 133 -17.96 -9.44 -22.28
CA LEU A 133 -16.77 -9.17 -23.07
C LEU A 133 -16.40 -10.46 -23.81
N PRO A 134 -16.62 -10.54 -25.13
CA PRO A 134 -16.31 -11.73 -25.92
C PRO A 134 -14.80 -11.96 -26.00
N ASP A 135 -14.40 -13.21 -26.10
CA ASP A 135 -13.01 -13.65 -26.29
C ASP A 135 -12.36 -12.97 -27.50
N THR A 136 -11.12 -12.51 -27.33
CA THR A 136 -10.31 -11.81 -28.33
C THR A 136 -8.99 -12.51 -28.63
N ASP A 137 -8.62 -13.54 -27.88
CA ASP A 137 -7.30 -14.18 -27.98
C ASP A 137 -7.34 -15.71 -28.13
N ASN A 138 -8.54 -16.29 -28.28
CA ASN A 138 -8.79 -17.73 -28.36
C ASN A 138 -8.24 -18.49 -27.14
N GLY A 139 -8.33 -17.88 -25.97
CA GLY A 139 -7.89 -18.44 -24.68
C GLY A 139 -6.38 -18.45 -24.48
N ARG A 140 -5.62 -17.69 -25.27
CA ARG A 140 -4.15 -17.68 -25.21
C ARG A 140 -3.65 -17.27 -23.82
N TRP A 141 -4.23 -16.22 -23.22
CA TRP A 141 -3.74 -15.66 -21.96
C TRP A 141 -4.50 -16.15 -20.74
N ASP A 142 -5.77 -16.52 -20.90
CA ASP A 142 -6.69 -16.87 -19.80
C ASP A 142 -7.31 -18.27 -19.86
N GLY A 143 -7.09 -19.00 -20.95
CA GLY A 143 -7.59 -20.36 -21.13
C GLY A 143 -9.09 -20.46 -21.45
N THR A 144 -9.75 -19.36 -21.82
CA THR A 144 -11.18 -19.36 -22.14
C THR A 144 -11.46 -18.92 -23.56
N THR A 145 -12.40 -19.60 -24.24
CA THR A 145 -12.70 -19.35 -25.68
C THR A 145 -14.09 -18.77 -25.91
N THR A 146 -14.74 -18.26 -24.85
CA THR A 146 -16.15 -17.83 -24.89
C THR A 146 -16.36 -16.40 -24.41
N ALA A 147 -15.52 -15.94 -23.49
CA ALA A 147 -15.56 -14.62 -22.89
C ALA A 147 -14.21 -14.36 -22.23
N GLU A 148 -13.92 -13.09 -21.99
CA GLU A 148 -12.62 -12.65 -21.47
C GLU A 148 -12.47 -12.81 -19.95
N ARG A 149 -11.23 -12.94 -19.50
CA ARG A 149 -10.80 -12.67 -18.13
C ARG A 149 -9.67 -11.65 -18.13
N ALA A 150 -9.66 -10.82 -17.11
CA ALA A 150 -8.51 -9.98 -16.83
C ALA A 150 -7.29 -10.84 -16.44
N VAL A 151 -6.11 -10.54 -16.97
CA VAL A 151 -4.87 -11.33 -16.77
C VAL A 151 -3.76 -10.54 -16.09
N GLY A 152 -3.00 -11.24 -15.26
CA GLY A 152 -1.78 -10.71 -14.66
C GLY A 152 -1.98 -9.79 -13.45
N PRO A 153 -0.88 -9.28 -12.87
CA PRO A 153 -0.92 -8.44 -11.66
C PRO A 153 -1.55 -7.06 -11.88
N PHE A 154 -1.74 -6.68 -13.14
CA PHE A 154 -2.38 -5.45 -13.58
C PHE A 154 -3.77 -5.68 -14.20
N GLN A 155 -4.25 -6.94 -14.26
CA GLN A 155 -5.60 -7.29 -14.71
C GLN A 155 -5.95 -6.70 -16.09
N PHE A 156 -5.06 -6.88 -17.07
CA PHE A 156 -5.33 -6.48 -18.44
C PHE A 156 -6.44 -7.33 -19.06
N LEU A 157 -7.30 -6.72 -19.87
CA LEU A 157 -8.01 -7.49 -20.89
C LEU A 157 -7.00 -7.95 -21.95
N PRO A 158 -7.06 -9.19 -22.43
CA PRO A 158 -6.22 -9.70 -23.53
C PRO A 158 -6.11 -8.74 -24.72
N SER A 159 -7.22 -8.21 -25.24
CA SER A 159 -7.21 -7.17 -26.29
C SER A 159 -6.39 -5.91 -25.94
N THR A 160 -6.39 -5.50 -24.67
CA THR A 160 -5.54 -4.38 -24.22
C THR A 160 -4.08 -4.80 -24.17
N TRP A 161 -3.81 -6.01 -23.65
CA TRP A 161 -2.46 -6.57 -23.57
C TRP A 161 -1.80 -6.69 -24.95
N GLU A 162 -2.53 -7.13 -25.98
CA GLU A 162 -2.00 -7.21 -27.34
C GLU A 162 -1.46 -5.88 -27.87
N GLY A 163 -2.06 -4.75 -27.46
CA GLY A 163 -1.62 -3.42 -27.87
C GLY A 163 -0.45 -2.86 -27.06
N VAL A 164 -0.13 -3.40 -25.89
CA VAL A 164 0.83 -2.78 -24.94
C VAL A 164 1.90 -3.72 -24.40
N GLY A 165 1.76 -5.03 -24.58
CA GLY A 165 2.69 -6.03 -24.10
C GLY A 165 4.09 -5.85 -24.70
N GLN A 166 5.11 -5.95 -23.85
CA GLN A 166 6.51 -5.85 -24.23
C GLN A 166 7.33 -6.81 -23.37
N ASP A 167 8.36 -7.40 -23.97
CA ASP A 167 9.39 -8.16 -23.24
C ASP A 167 10.28 -7.16 -22.48
N ALA A 168 10.11 -7.11 -21.16
CA ALA A 168 10.79 -6.16 -20.29
C ALA A 168 11.91 -6.83 -19.45
N ASN A 169 11.91 -8.15 -19.34
CA ASN A 169 12.95 -8.90 -18.63
C ASN A 169 14.05 -9.45 -19.57
N GLY A 170 13.83 -9.45 -20.89
CA GLY A 170 14.77 -9.85 -21.93
C GLY A 170 14.81 -11.36 -22.21
N ASP A 171 13.78 -12.11 -21.80
CA ASP A 171 13.73 -13.56 -21.96
C ASP A 171 13.08 -14.03 -23.28
N LYS A 172 12.70 -13.06 -24.15
CA LYS A 172 12.02 -13.26 -25.44
C LYS A 172 10.57 -13.73 -25.33
N ALA A 173 9.99 -13.74 -24.13
CA ALA A 173 8.57 -13.91 -23.92
C ALA A 173 7.91 -12.55 -23.65
N VAL A 174 6.63 -12.42 -24.01
CA VAL A 174 5.79 -11.27 -23.67
C VAL A 174 4.61 -11.81 -22.87
N ASP A 175 4.73 -11.88 -21.55
CA ASP A 175 3.76 -12.58 -20.68
C ASP A 175 3.06 -11.60 -19.72
N PRO A 176 1.71 -11.45 -19.78
CA PRO A 176 0.98 -10.61 -18.84
C PRO A 176 1.07 -11.12 -17.39
N HIS A 177 1.48 -12.37 -17.16
CA HIS A 177 1.74 -12.95 -15.84
C HIS A 177 3.19 -12.78 -15.38
N ASN A 178 4.04 -12.10 -16.15
CA ASN A 178 5.37 -11.70 -15.71
C ASN A 178 5.34 -10.27 -15.11
N ALA A 179 6.01 -10.09 -13.98
CA ALA A 179 6.02 -8.83 -13.24
C ALA A 179 6.59 -7.65 -14.05
N GLU A 180 7.70 -7.85 -14.75
CA GLU A 180 8.37 -6.80 -15.54
C GLU A 180 7.53 -6.42 -16.75
N ASP A 181 7.09 -7.41 -17.54
CA ASP A 181 6.34 -7.20 -18.77
C ASP A 181 5.01 -6.50 -18.46
N ALA A 182 4.27 -7.01 -17.47
CA ALA A 182 2.99 -6.43 -17.07
C ALA A 182 3.15 -4.99 -16.55
N ALA A 183 4.22 -4.70 -15.79
CA ALA A 183 4.51 -3.35 -15.32
C ALA A 183 4.85 -2.39 -16.47
N LEU A 184 5.63 -2.83 -17.46
CA LEU A 184 5.97 -2.02 -18.63
C LEU A 184 4.73 -1.79 -19.51
N GLY A 185 3.94 -2.83 -19.76
CA GLY A 185 2.67 -2.71 -20.49
C GLY A 185 1.71 -1.73 -19.81
N ALA A 186 1.64 -1.74 -18.48
CA ALA A 186 0.79 -0.81 -17.73
C ALA A 186 1.30 0.63 -17.86
N ALA A 187 2.63 0.80 -17.84
CA ALA A 187 3.24 2.10 -18.03
C ALA A 187 2.92 2.65 -19.43
N ILE A 188 3.08 1.84 -20.48
CA ILE A 188 2.76 2.20 -21.87
C ILE A 188 1.29 2.61 -21.98
N TYR A 189 0.38 1.79 -21.45
CA TYR A 189 -1.04 2.04 -21.52
C TYR A 189 -1.46 3.34 -20.84
N LEU A 190 -0.94 3.62 -19.64
CA LEU A 190 -1.22 4.85 -18.89
C LEU A 190 -0.62 6.09 -19.58
N CYS A 191 0.59 5.96 -20.14
CA CYS A 191 1.23 7.01 -20.93
C CYS A 191 0.45 7.34 -22.21
N GLY A 192 -0.23 6.36 -22.82
CA GLY A 192 -0.99 6.53 -24.06
C GLY A 192 -0.14 7.16 -25.16
N SER A 193 -0.67 8.20 -25.81
CA SER A 193 0.04 8.94 -26.87
C SER A 193 1.09 9.96 -26.37
N GLY A 194 1.43 9.95 -25.06
CA GLY A 194 2.47 10.83 -24.49
C GLY A 194 1.99 11.78 -23.40
N ARG A 195 1.14 11.31 -22.49
CA ARG A 195 0.63 12.12 -21.37
C ARG A 195 1.75 12.64 -20.45
N ASN A 196 1.46 13.77 -19.81
CA ASN A 196 2.21 14.28 -18.68
C ASN A 196 1.53 13.91 -17.36
N LEU A 197 1.95 12.79 -16.77
CA LEU A 197 1.37 12.23 -15.54
C LEU A 197 1.76 12.99 -14.27
N THR A 198 2.61 14.03 -14.36
CA THR A 198 2.78 14.97 -13.24
C THR A 198 1.56 15.86 -13.05
N MET A 199 0.77 16.08 -14.11
CA MET A 199 -0.47 16.84 -14.05
C MET A 199 -1.60 15.96 -13.53
N ARG A 200 -2.21 16.35 -12.40
CA ARG A 200 -3.27 15.57 -11.75
C ARG A 200 -4.46 15.28 -12.68
N THR A 201 -4.80 16.21 -13.56
CA THR A 201 -5.87 16.06 -14.56
C THR A 201 -5.56 14.97 -15.58
N GLN A 202 -4.34 14.94 -16.13
CA GLN A 202 -3.91 13.90 -17.07
C GLN A 202 -3.72 12.54 -16.39
N LEU A 203 -3.21 12.52 -15.15
CA LEU A 203 -3.13 11.29 -14.37
C LEU A 203 -4.52 10.72 -14.10
N LYS A 204 -5.50 11.55 -13.69
CA LYS A 204 -6.89 11.13 -13.51
C LYS A 204 -7.48 10.57 -14.82
N ALA A 205 -7.23 11.24 -15.94
CA ALA A 205 -7.68 10.77 -17.26
C ALA A 205 -7.03 9.43 -17.66
N ALA A 206 -5.76 9.21 -17.30
CA ALA A 206 -5.07 7.95 -17.55
C ALA A 206 -5.66 6.79 -16.75
N VAL A 207 -5.90 6.99 -15.45
CA VAL A 207 -6.54 5.98 -14.61
C VAL A 207 -7.98 5.72 -15.07
N PHE A 208 -8.70 6.75 -15.51
CA PHE A 208 -10.06 6.58 -16.04
C PHE A 208 -10.10 5.85 -17.40
N GLN A 209 -9.06 6.00 -18.23
CA GLN A 209 -8.91 5.17 -19.43
C GLN A 209 -8.70 3.70 -19.03
N TYR A 210 -7.94 3.46 -17.97
CA TYR A 210 -7.67 2.12 -17.44
C TYR A 210 -8.97 1.43 -16.99
N ASN A 211 -9.81 2.15 -16.25
CA ASN A 211 -11.14 1.69 -15.85
C ASN A 211 -12.09 2.89 -15.74
N ARG A 212 -13.24 2.81 -16.42
CA ARG A 212 -14.23 3.90 -16.55
C ARG A 212 -15.08 4.14 -15.29
N SER A 213 -14.65 3.67 -14.12
CA SER A 213 -15.31 3.92 -12.83
C SER A 213 -14.68 5.10 -12.09
N GLY A 214 -15.51 6.06 -11.67
CA GLY A 214 -15.06 7.18 -10.83
C GLY A 214 -14.56 6.74 -9.44
N GLU A 215 -15.15 5.69 -8.88
CA GLU A 215 -14.73 5.11 -7.59
C GLU A 215 -13.37 4.44 -7.71
N TYR A 216 -13.16 3.66 -8.78
CA TYR A 216 -11.86 3.07 -9.08
C TYR A 216 -10.78 4.14 -9.21
N VAL A 217 -11.07 5.22 -9.97
CA VAL A 217 -10.14 6.34 -10.13
C VAL A 217 -9.79 6.97 -8.78
N ALA A 218 -10.77 7.22 -7.91
CA ALA A 218 -10.52 7.79 -6.59
C ALA A 218 -9.65 6.86 -5.72
N ASN A 219 -9.93 5.55 -5.73
CA ASN A 219 -9.19 4.55 -4.98
C ASN A 219 -7.72 4.45 -5.44
N VAL A 220 -7.50 4.29 -6.75
CA VAL A 220 -6.14 4.25 -7.33
C VAL A 220 -5.39 5.54 -7.03
N LEU A 221 -5.99 6.71 -7.26
CA LEU A 221 -5.32 7.99 -7.00
C LEU A 221 -4.94 8.14 -5.51
N GLY A 222 -5.77 7.65 -4.59
CA GLY A 222 -5.46 7.58 -3.17
C GLY A 222 -4.23 6.72 -2.88
N TRP A 223 -4.13 5.53 -3.46
CA TRP A 223 -2.94 4.68 -3.35
C TRP A 223 -1.71 5.32 -4.00
N ILE A 224 -1.84 5.96 -5.16
CA ILE A 224 -0.74 6.69 -5.81
C ILE A 224 -0.22 7.78 -4.87
N ASP A 225 -1.08 8.53 -4.20
CA ASP A 225 -0.67 9.58 -3.26
C ASP A 225 0.04 9.01 -2.05
N GLN A 226 -0.47 7.91 -1.47
CA GLN A 226 0.18 7.20 -0.37
C GLN A 226 1.58 6.70 -0.77
N TYR A 227 1.71 6.04 -1.92
CA TYR A 227 2.99 5.57 -2.43
C TYR A 227 3.92 6.71 -2.79
N THR A 228 3.40 7.83 -3.30
CA THR A 228 4.20 9.02 -3.62
C THR A 228 4.77 9.65 -2.36
N ALA A 229 3.96 9.75 -1.29
CA ALA A 229 4.43 10.23 0.00
C ALA A 229 5.54 9.32 0.55
N ALA A 230 5.34 8.00 0.47
CA ALA A 230 6.33 7.03 0.93
C ALA A 230 7.56 6.90 0.02
N ALA A 231 7.48 7.34 -1.24
CA ALA A 231 8.59 7.40 -2.19
C ALA A 231 9.54 8.57 -1.93
N LYS A 232 9.06 9.65 -1.30
CA LYS A 232 9.91 10.80 -0.98
C LYS A 232 10.91 10.38 0.10
N ASN A 233 12.19 10.46 -0.22
CA ASN A 233 13.20 10.46 0.83
C ASN A 233 12.91 11.67 1.73
N PRO A 234 12.81 11.49 3.06
CA PRO A 234 12.60 12.61 3.96
C PRO A 234 13.76 13.61 3.83
N ASP A 235 13.43 14.90 3.79
CA ASP A 235 14.45 15.95 3.76
C ASP A 235 15.05 16.10 5.16
N LEU A 236 16.27 15.58 5.34
CA LEU A 236 16.99 15.65 6.60
C LEU A 236 17.80 16.95 6.77
N LYS A 237 17.70 17.93 5.87
CA LYS A 237 18.49 19.18 5.97
C LYS A 237 18.32 19.90 7.30
N ASN A 238 17.13 19.85 7.89
CA ASN A 238 16.82 20.49 9.16
C ASN A 238 17.11 19.59 10.39
N ALA A 239 17.44 18.31 10.18
CA ALA A 239 17.86 17.42 11.24
C ALA A 239 19.36 17.59 11.51
N THR A 240 19.73 17.82 12.76
CA THR A 240 21.13 18.02 13.18
C THR A 240 21.50 17.11 14.35
N GLY A 241 22.80 16.95 14.59
CA GLY A 241 23.33 16.17 15.72
C GLY A 241 22.78 14.75 15.81
N LYS A 242 22.46 14.31 17.04
CA LYS A 242 21.96 12.96 17.32
C LYS A 242 20.66 12.64 16.57
N VAL A 243 19.79 13.62 16.33
CA VAL A 243 18.52 13.41 15.59
C VAL A 243 18.85 12.92 14.19
N ARG A 244 19.77 13.60 13.50
CA ARG A 244 20.21 13.21 12.16
C ARG A 244 20.81 11.80 12.15
N THR A 245 21.66 11.48 13.13
CA THR A 245 22.27 10.14 13.25
C THR A 245 21.22 9.03 13.37
N VAL A 246 20.19 9.22 14.21
CA VAL A 246 19.09 8.25 14.34
C VAL A 246 18.35 8.07 13.02
N LEU A 247 18.01 9.18 12.35
CA LEU A 247 17.23 9.14 11.10
C LEU A 247 18.03 8.49 9.97
N GLU A 248 19.29 8.86 9.79
CA GLU A 248 20.17 8.26 8.77
C GLU A 248 20.37 6.76 9.04
N ALA A 249 20.59 6.36 10.30
CA ALA A 249 20.70 4.96 10.68
C ALA A 249 19.43 4.18 10.34
N ALA A 250 18.25 4.67 10.71
CA ALA A 250 16.99 3.97 10.44
C ALA A 250 16.66 3.91 8.93
N LEU A 251 16.84 5.03 8.21
CA LEU A 251 16.54 5.12 6.78
C LEU A 251 17.51 4.29 5.92
N SER A 252 18.73 4.06 6.39
CA SER A 252 19.69 3.16 5.73
C SER A 252 19.23 1.70 5.71
N GLN A 253 18.32 1.32 6.62
CA GLN A 253 17.82 -0.06 6.73
C GLN A 253 16.58 -0.31 5.88
N ARG A 254 16.10 0.67 5.10
CA ARG A 254 14.92 0.48 4.24
C ARG A 254 15.13 -0.69 3.28
N GLY A 255 14.22 -1.67 3.32
CA GLY A 255 14.33 -2.91 2.57
C GLY A 255 14.72 -4.13 3.37
N VAL A 256 15.28 -3.93 4.57
CA VAL A 256 15.62 -5.04 5.44
C VAL A 256 14.34 -5.78 5.86
N PRO A 257 14.28 -7.12 5.67
CA PRO A 257 13.09 -7.90 6.01
C PRO A 257 12.65 -7.73 7.47
N TYR A 258 11.35 -7.83 7.69
CA TYR A 258 10.82 -7.96 9.04
C TYR A 258 11.19 -9.33 9.61
N SER A 259 11.78 -9.34 10.80
CA SER A 259 12.05 -10.55 11.57
C SER A 259 11.49 -10.42 12.98
N TRP A 260 10.52 -11.27 13.35
CA TRP A 260 9.89 -11.21 14.67
C TRP A 260 10.92 -11.43 15.78
N GLY A 261 11.09 -10.49 16.71
CA GLY A 261 12.15 -10.56 17.72
C GLY A 261 13.55 -10.24 17.21
N GLY A 262 13.71 -9.94 15.92
CA GLY A 262 15.01 -9.63 15.31
C GLY A 262 15.42 -8.16 15.51
N GLY A 263 16.73 -7.93 15.48
CA GLY A 263 17.34 -6.62 15.58
C GLY A 263 17.81 -6.27 16.99
N ASN A 264 18.98 -5.63 17.07
CA ASN A 264 19.59 -5.14 18.32
C ASN A 264 20.43 -3.87 18.04
N ALA A 265 21.19 -3.41 19.04
CA ALA A 265 22.04 -2.22 18.93
C ALA A 265 23.10 -2.32 17.81
N ASP A 266 23.56 -3.53 17.49
CA ASP A 266 24.61 -3.77 16.51
C ASP A 266 24.07 -3.85 15.07
N GLY A 267 22.84 -4.33 14.89
CA GLY A 267 22.19 -4.41 13.59
C GLY A 267 21.13 -5.50 13.48
N THR A 268 21.02 -6.07 12.28
CA THR A 268 20.08 -7.16 11.99
C THR A 268 20.45 -8.43 12.73
N SER A 269 19.45 -9.14 13.23
CA SER A 269 19.64 -10.47 13.81
C SER A 269 18.57 -11.43 13.29
N TYR A 270 18.80 -12.73 13.47
CA TYR A 270 17.69 -13.67 13.41
C TYR A 270 16.70 -13.38 14.55
N GLY A 271 15.43 -13.65 14.26
CA GLY A 271 14.35 -13.47 15.21
C GLY A 271 14.06 -14.74 16.01
N ILE A 272 12.91 -14.74 16.67
CA ILE A 272 12.37 -15.85 17.45
C ILE A 272 11.05 -16.34 16.85
N CYS A 273 10.59 -17.51 17.30
CA CYS A 273 9.22 -17.96 17.07
C CYS A 273 8.38 -17.63 18.31
N CYS A 274 7.13 -17.17 18.18
CA CYS A 274 6.42 -16.77 16.96
C CYS A 274 5.64 -15.47 17.22
N SER A 275 5.34 -14.74 16.16
CA SER A 275 4.44 -13.58 16.23
C SER A 275 3.03 -14.01 16.69
N PRO A 276 2.19 -13.08 17.17
CA PRO A 276 0.77 -13.38 17.46
C PRO A 276 0.01 -13.98 16.28
N SER A 277 0.45 -13.70 15.05
CA SER A 277 -0.08 -14.26 13.80
C SER A 277 0.56 -15.59 13.37
N GLY A 278 1.38 -16.22 14.24
CA GLY A 278 2.02 -17.51 13.99
C GLY A 278 3.18 -17.50 13.01
N LYS A 279 3.76 -16.32 12.69
CA LYS A 279 4.92 -16.22 11.78
C LYS A 279 6.22 -16.27 12.58
N SER A 280 7.17 -17.08 12.12
CA SER A 280 8.49 -17.21 12.75
C SER A 280 9.50 -16.24 12.17
N GLY A 281 10.32 -15.63 13.03
CA GLY A 281 11.51 -14.86 12.65
C GLY A 281 12.81 -15.68 12.67
N THR A 282 12.78 -16.94 13.11
CA THR A 282 14.01 -17.75 13.35
C THR A 282 14.87 -17.97 12.11
N THR A 283 14.30 -17.87 10.91
CA THR A 283 15.01 -18.05 9.63
C THR A 283 15.20 -16.75 8.85
N ILE A 284 14.76 -15.61 9.41
CA ILE A 284 14.82 -14.31 8.75
C ILE A 284 15.80 -13.42 9.50
N LYS A 285 16.88 -13.00 8.85
CA LYS A 285 17.80 -12.00 9.40
C LYS A 285 17.27 -10.60 9.10
N GLY A 286 16.89 -9.85 10.12
CA GLY A 286 16.20 -8.57 9.93
C GLY A 286 15.91 -7.81 11.23
N PHE A 287 14.89 -6.96 11.19
CA PHE A 287 14.41 -6.17 12.33
C PHE A 287 12.93 -6.43 12.59
N ASP A 288 12.50 -6.42 13.85
CA ASP A 288 11.14 -6.02 14.20
C ASP A 288 11.05 -4.53 14.51
N CYS A 289 9.85 -4.04 14.85
CA CYS A 289 9.58 -2.64 15.07
C CYS A 289 10.49 -1.99 16.13
N SER A 290 10.69 -2.69 17.25
CA SER A 290 11.45 -2.19 18.39
C SER A 290 12.95 -2.51 18.30
N GLY A 291 13.33 -3.55 17.55
CA GLY A 291 14.73 -3.82 17.19
C GLY A 291 15.28 -2.74 16.26
N LEU A 292 14.49 -2.25 15.30
CA LEU A 292 14.89 -1.14 14.41
C LEU A 292 15.15 0.15 15.19
N THR A 293 14.28 0.49 16.14
CA THR A 293 14.46 1.68 16.98
C THR A 293 15.67 1.52 17.90
N THR A 294 15.84 0.36 18.54
CA THR A 294 17.05 0.07 19.35
C THR A 294 18.33 0.27 18.54
N TYR A 295 18.40 -0.26 17.32
CA TYR A 295 19.54 -0.06 16.42
C TYR A 295 19.80 1.42 16.12
N ALA A 296 18.76 2.14 15.69
CA ALA A 296 18.91 3.52 15.22
C ALA A 296 19.35 4.46 16.36
N TYR A 297 18.77 4.33 17.55
CA TYR A 297 19.15 5.12 18.71
C TYR A 297 20.52 4.72 19.27
N ALA A 298 20.92 3.45 19.18
CA ALA A 298 22.26 3.02 19.57
C ALA A 298 23.35 3.71 18.73
N LYS A 299 23.11 3.99 17.43
CA LYS A 299 24.04 4.78 16.60
C LYS A 299 24.22 6.22 17.08
N ALA A 300 23.26 6.75 17.84
CA ALA A 300 23.36 8.05 18.51
C ALA A 300 23.81 7.94 19.99
N GLY A 301 24.25 6.76 20.43
CA GLY A 301 24.68 6.49 21.80
C GLY A 301 23.55 6.41 22.82
N ILE A 302 22.32 6.13 22.39
CA ILE A 302 21.14 6.02 23.27
C ILE A 302 20.67 4.56 23.31
N GLN A 303 20.65 3.98 24.51
CA GLN A 303 20.16 2.63 24.73
C GLN A 303 18.64 2.64 24.93
N LEU A 304 17.93 1.89 24.09
CA LEU A 304 16.49 1.68 24.22
C LEU A 304 16.19 0.28 24.76
N PRO A 305 15.17 0.12 25.61
CA PRO A 305 14.69 -1.20 26.01
C PRO A 305 14.15 -1.97 24.79
N ARG A 306 14.11 -3.29 24.90
CA ARG A 306 13.85 -4.17 23.75
C ARG A 306 12.43 -4.08 23.20
N THR A 307 11.43 -3.79 24.03
CA THR A 307 10.01 -3.85 23.61
C THR A 307 9.43 -2.48 23.32
N ALA A 308 8.53 -2.38 22.35
CA ALA A 308 7.85 -1.12 21.99
C ALA A 308 7.13 -0.49 23.20
N ALA A 309 6.45 -1.29 24.02
CA ALA A 309 5.79 -0.81 25.24
C ALA A 309 6.78 -0.23 26.25
N ALA A 310 7.94 -0.86 26.47
CA ALA A 310 8.97 -0.30 27.36
C ALA A 310 9.60 0.98 26.77
N GLN A 311 9.74 1.06 25.44
CA GLN A 311 10.25 2.26 24.77
C GLN A 311 9.31 3.47 24.91
N ALA A 312 8.01 3.28 25.12
CA ALA A 312 7.09 4.38 25.40
C ALA A 312 7.32 5.03 26.76
N GLY A 313 7.91 4.29 27.70
CA GLY A 313 8.29 4.77 29.03
C GLY A 313 9.61 5.52 29.08
N VAL A 314 10.34 5.69 27.96
CA VAL A 314 11.60 6.43 27.94
C VAL A 314 11.44 7.82 27.31
N GLY A 315 12.23 8.79 27.79
CA GLY A 315 12.17 10.17 27.33
C GLY A 315 10.88 10.89 27.76
N ARG A 316 10.55 11.99 27.06
CA ARG A 316 9.34 12.78 27.32
C ARG A 316 8.18 12.28 26.48
N ARG A 317 7.13 11.77 27.13
CA ARG A 317 5.90 11.32 26.45
C ARG A 317 5.21 12.48 25.71
N ILE A 318 4.72 12.19 24.51
CA ILE A 318 3.86 13.06 23.69
C ILE A 318 2.48 12.39 23.63
N PRO A 319 1.47 12.92 24.35
CA PRO A 319 0.13 12.33 24.38
C PRO A 319 -0.52 12.28 22.99
N ALA A 320 -1.29 11.22 22.72
CA ALA A 320 -2.04 11.06 21.48
C ALA A 320 -3.02 12.22 21.22
N SER A 321 -3.55 12.84 22.28
CA SER A 321 -4.47 13.99 22.21
C SER A 321 -3.87 15.23 21.55
N LEU A 322 -2.53 15.34 21.49
CA LEU A 322 -1.85 16.43 20.78
C LEU A 322 -1.76 16.19 19.25
N GLY A 323 -2.21 15.03 18.77
CA GLY A 323 -2.15 14.65 17.36
C GLY A 323 -0.71 14.46 16.85
N THR A 324 -0.59 14.28 15.53
CA THR A 324 0.71 14.08 14.86
C THR A 324 1.49 15.36 14.67
N GLY A 325 0.85 16.53 14.76
CA GLY A 325 1.49 17.85 14.62
C GLY A 325 2.47 18.18 15.75
N ALA A 326 2.36 17.50 16.90
CA ALA A 326 3.29 17.66 18.02
C ALA A 326 4.62 16.90 17.84
N LEU A 327 4.68 15.97 16.88
CA LEU A 327 5.86 15.15 16.60
C LEU A 327 6.94 15.98 15.91
N LYS A 328 8.19 15.73 16.29
CA LYS A 328 9.41 16.25 15.69
C LYS A 328 10.24 15.10 15.17
N ALA A 329 11.03 15.36 14.11
CA ALA A 329 11.88 14.34 13.53
C ALA A 329 12.79 13.73 14.61
N GLY A 330 12.89 12.40 14.64
CA GLY A 330 13.58 11.67 15.70
C GLY A 330 12.74 11.40 16.95
N ASP A 331 11.44 11.70 16.98
CA ASP A 331 10.54 11.18 18.01
C ASP A 331 10.17 9.71 17.69
N LEU A 332 9.96 8.90 18.73
CA LEU A 332 9.30 7.60 18.59
C LEU A 332 7.80 7.81 18.40
N VAL A 333 7.17 6.97 17.59
CA VAL A 333 5.73 6.96 17.30
C VAL A 333 5.14 5.61 17.67
N PHE A 334 4.09 5.58 18.50
CA PHE A 334 3.56 4.35 19.06
C PHE A 334 2.13 4.06 18.59
N TYR A 335 1.79 2.77 18.54
CA TYR A 335 0.44 2.29 18.30
C TYR A 335 0.06 1.23 19.31
N ALA A 336 -1.17 1.30 19.79
CA ALA A 336 -1.67 0.49 20.89
C ALA A 336 -3.06 -0.08 20.58
N TYR A 337 -3.35 -1.26 21.13
CA TYR A 337 -4.70 -1.83 21.06
C TYR A 337 -5.70 -0.99 21.86
N THR A 338 -5.25 -0.36 22.94
CA THR A 338 -6.02 0.60 23.74
C THR A 338 -5.23 1.90 23.87
N PRO A 339 -5.46 2.88 22.97
CA PRO A 339 -4.80 4.18 23.05
C PRO A 339 -4.94 4.81 24.44
N GLY A 340 -3.83 5.30 25.00
CA GLY A 340 -3.76 5.79 26.38
C GLY A 340 -3.30 4.76 27.42
N ARG A 341 -3.12 3.49 27.05
CA ARG A 341 -2.49 2.46 27.90
C ARG A 341 -1.21 1.94 27.26
N ASP A 342 -0.07 2.43 27.72
CA ASP A 342 1.24 2.11 27.13
C ASP A 342 1.60 0.62 27.20
N SER A 343 1.06 -0.13 28.17
CA SER A 343 1.20 -1.59 28.24
C SER A 343 0.58 -2.34 27.06
N THR A 344 -0.32 -1.70 26.31
CA THR A 344 -0.99 -2.29 25.14
C THR A 344 -0.36 -1.87 23.81
N ILE A 345 0.79 -1.18 23.85
CA ILE A 345 1.54 -0.80 22.66
C ILE A 345 2.06 -2.05 21.97
N TYR A 346 1.68 -2.20 20.70
CA TYR A 346 2.07 -3.34 19.87
C TYR A 346 3.03 -2.95 18.74
N HIS A 347 3.19 -1.65 18.46
CA HIS A 347 4.06 -1.19 17.37
C HIS A 347 4.75 0.15 17.70
N VAL A 348 5.96 0.31 17.18
CA VAL A 348 6.75 1.54 17.27
C VAL A 348 7.42 1.86 15.92
N GLY A 349 7.58 3.14 15.61
CA GLY A 349 8.39 3.66 14.51
C GLY A 349 9.14 4.93 14.92
N ILE A 350 9.94 5.47 14.00
CA ILE A 350 10.68 6.74 14.21
C ILE A 350 10.09 7.78 13.27
N TYR A 351 9.61 8.89 13.80
CA TYR A 351 9.07 10.00 13.00
C TYR A 351 10.20 10.66 12.20
N VAL A 352 10.01 10.81 10.90
CA VAL A 352 11.02 11.39 9.99
C VAL A 352 10.67 12.80 9.52
N GLY A 353 9.52 13.34 9.93
CA GLY A 353 8.96 14.59 9.43
C GLY A 353 7.79 14.37 8.46
N ASP A 354 7.08 15.46 8.11
CA ASP A 354 6.01 15.49 7.09
C ASP A 354 4.93 14.40 7.23
N GLY A 355 4.56 14.04 8.47
CA GLY A 355 3.56 13.01 8.72
C GLY A 355 4.03 11.59 8.42
N GLN A 356 5.33 11.37 8.21
CA GLN A 356 5.92 10.07 7.90
C GLN A 356 6.73 9.51 9.08
N MET A 357 6.80 8.19 9.14
CA MET A 357 7.71 7.45 10.00
C MET A 357 8.46 6.37 9.22
N VAL A 358 9.65 6.02 9.68
CA VAL A 358 10.34 4.79 9.28
C VAL A 358 10.06 3.70 10.31
N ASN A 359 9.65 2.52 9.86
CA ASN A 359 9.29 1.41 10.75
C ASN A 359 9.54 0.03 10.10
N ALA A 360 9.57 -1.01 10.94
CA ALA A 360 9.45 -2.41 10.53
C ALA A 360 8.08 -2.95 11.00
N PRO A 361 7.03 -2.95 10.14
CA PRO A 361 5.65 -3.02 10.62
C PRO A 361 5.16 -4.42 11.03
N ARG A 362 5.44 -5.45 10.23
CA ARG A 362 4.86 -6.79 10.45
C ARG A 362 5.55 -7.89 9.64
N PRO A 363 5.36 -9.18 10.00
CA PRO A 363 5.82 -10.30 9.18
C PRO A 363 5.38 -10.19 7.71
N GLY A 364 6.28 -10.56 6.78
CA GLY A 364 6.05 -10.47 5.34
C GLY A 364 6.24 -9.07 4.74
N SER A 365 6.67 -8.10 5.54
CA SER A 365 7.05 -6.76 5.08
C SER A 365 8.54 -6.49 5.32
N VAL A 366 9.00 -5.29 5.00
CA VAL A 366 10.37 -4.83 5.25
C VAL A 366 10.35 -3.47 5.94
N VAL A 367 11.52 -3.01 6.41
CA VAL A 367 11.70 -1.64 6.89
C VAL A 367 11.33 -0.65 5.79
N ARG A 368 10.42 0.28 6.08
CA ARG A 368 9.88 1.21 5.08
C ARG A 368 9.49 2.55 5.68
N LEU A 369 9.27 3.52 4.79
CA LEU A 369 8.51 4.71 5.13
C LEU A 369 7.02 4.39 5.12
N HIS A 370 6.31 4.97 6.07
CA HIS A 370 4.87 4.84 6.21
C HIS A 370 4.29 6.15 6.75
N SER A 371 3.10 6.53 6.28
CA SER A 371 2.35 7.61 6.92
C SER A 371 2.04 7.22 8.36
N VAL A 372 2.18 8.17 9.29
CA VAL A 372 1.79 7.98 10.69
C VAL A 372 0.30 7.64 10.79
N ASN A 373 -0.52 8.16 9.87
CA ASN A 373 -1.96 7.95 9.86
C ASN A 373 -2.40 6.68 9.12
N ALA A 374 -1.48 5.93 8.51
CA ALA A 374 -1.82 4.71 7.75
C ALA A 374 -1.95 3.46 8.65
N MET A 375 -1.72 3.57 9.95
CA MET A 375 -1.96 2.51 10.92
C MET A 375 -2.97 2.98 11.98
N SER A 376 -3.91 2.11 12.34
CA SER A 376 -4.89 2.36 13.41
C SER A 376 -4.23 2.32 14.79
N GLY A 377 -4.88 2.91 15.80
CA GLY A 377 -4.43 2.79 17.18
C GLY A 377 -3.29 3.74 17.56
N TYR A 378 -3.14 4.89 16.87
CA TYR A 378 -2.16 5.91 17.23
C TYR A 378 -2.21 6.24 18.72
N ALA A 379 -1.08 6.04 19.40
CA ALA A 379 -0.94 6.16 20.85
C ALA A 379 0.04 7.29 21.23
N GLY A 380 0.28 8.26 20.34
CA GLY A 380 1.22 9.36 20.60
C GLY A 380 2.67 8.99 20.35
N GLY A 381 3.60 9.74 20.95
CA GLY A 381 5.03 9.57 20.75
C GLY A 381 5.89 9.69 22.01
N ALA A 382 7.20 9.60 21.86
CA ALA A 382 8.17 9.91 22.91
C ALA A 382 9.37 10.65 22.33
N ARG A 383 9.79 11.71 23.01
CA ARG A 383 10.93 12.55 22.62
C ARG A 383 12.13 12.27 23.50
N LEU A 384 13.24 11.86 22.88
CA LEU A 384 14.50 11.59 23.56
C LEU A 384 15.59 12.63 23.28
N LEU A 385 15.39 13.46 22.24
CA LEU A 385 16.37 14.40 21.69
C LEU A 385 15.79 15.81 21.55
#